data_AF-A0A218P7B4-F1
#
_entry.id   AF-A0A218P7B4-F1
#
_cell.length_a   1.000
_cell.length_b   1.000
_cell.length_c   1.000
_cell.angle_alpha   90.00
_cell.angle_beta   90.00
_cell.angle_gamma   90.00
#
_symmetry.space_group_name_H-M   'P 1'
#
loop_
_entity.id
_entity.type
_entity.pdbx_description
1 polymer ?
#
loop_
_entity_poly.entity_id
_entity_poly.type
_entity_poly.pdbx_seq_one_letter_code
_entity_poly.pdbx_strand_id
1 'polypeptide(L)'
;MSRWRFVLNVCRFVVFLGLISGLMYMRVDHIYRSAVALVGLLILEFFQRKVAPPKRLQPFLKPLYNDKTMAILGIFIAVHVSLVNVPFTTIDLFHKEWTNADIISHFLGGLTVWVIVAEVLNEISKTCGFSERQIIFYSFVIMLVLGVGWEITERLSESKISYIRESLGNKARDLLMDTLGALLGVYMVKAGEFPFKLSR
;
A
#
# COMPACT_ATOMS: atom_id res chain seq x y z
N MET A 1 -20.97 -11.38 5.49
CA MET A 1 -19.76 -10.77 4.88
C MET A 1 -18.88 -10.26 6.04
N SER A 2 -17.56 -10.51 6.03
CA SER A 2 -16.69 -9.98 7.11
C SER A 2 -16.65 -8.45 7.06
N ARG A 3 -16.51 -7.78 8.21
CA ARG A 3 -16.39 -6.31 8.29
C ARG A 3 -15.29 -5.78 7.37
N TRP A 4 -14.18 -6.50 7.26
CA TRP A 4 -13.02 -6.12 6.45
C TRP A 4 -13.27 -6.27 4.94
N ARG A 5 -14.09 -7.24 4.52
CA ARG A 5 -14.58 -7.32 3.14
C ARG A 5 -15.51 -6.18 2.78
N PHE A 6 -16.34 -5.73 3.72
CA PHE A 6 -17.13 -4.53 3.51
C PHE A 6 -16.24 -3.31 3.28
N VAL A 7 -15.20 -3.11 4.12
CA VAL A 7 -14.20 -2.05 3.93
C VAL A 7 -13.54 -2.15 2.55
N LEU A 8 -13.08 -3.33 2.14
CA LEU A 8 -12.51 -3.55 0.81
C LEU A 8 -13.46 -3.19 -0.34
N ASN A 9 -14.74 -3.52 -0.21
CA ASN A 9 -15.74 -3.15 -1.21
C ASN A 9 -15.98 -1.65 -1.27
N VAL A 10 -15.97 -0.96 -0.13
CA VAL A 10 -16.01 0.51 -0.09
C VAL A 10 -14.80 1.10 -0.79
N CYS A 11 -13.59 0.59 -0.52
CA CYS A 11 -12.37 1.02 -1.20
C CYS A 11 -12.45 0.83 -2.72
N ARG A 12 -12.92 -0.33 -3.19
CA ARG A 12 -13.15 -0.59 -4.62
C ARG A 12 -14.15 0.36 -5.23
N PHE A 13 -15.24 0.63 -4.51
CA PHE A 13 -16.25 1.58 -4.96
C PHE A 13 -15.67 2.99 -5.11
N VAL A 14 -14.87 3.45 -4.15
CA VAL A 14 -14.17 4.74 -4.24
C VAL A 14 -13.25 4.80 -5.47
N VAL A 15 -12.43 3.77 -5.70
CA VAL A 15 -11.57 3.70 -6.90
C VAL A 15 -12.39 3.67 -8.18
N PHE A 16 -13.53 2.97 -8.18
CA PHE A 16 -14.46 2.94 -9.31
C PHE A 16 -15.06 4.32 -9.59
N LEU A 17 -15.40 5.13 -8.58
CA LEU A 17 -15.81 6.52 -8.77
C LEU A 17 -14.70 7.35 -9.42
N GLY A 18 -13.44 7.13 -9.05
CA GLY A 18 -12.28 7.72 -9.71
C GLY A 18 -12.21 7.36 -11.20
N LEU A 19 -12.47 6.10 -11.56
CA LEU A 19 -12.53 5.65 -12.96
C LEU A 19 -13.67 6.33 -13.73
N ILE A 20 -14.87 6.41 -13.16
CA ILE A 20 -16.00 7.13 -13.77
C ILE A 20 -15.64 8.60 -14.01
N SER A 21 -15.00 9.24 -13.03
CA SER A 21 -14.54 10.63 -13.15
C SER A 21 -13.54 10.79 -14.29
N GLY A 22 -12.57 9.88 -14.40
CA GLY A 22 -11.60 9.87 -15.51
C GLY A 22 -12.27 9.74 -16.87
N LEU A 23 -13.31 8.91 -16.98
CA LEU A 23 -14.11 8.77 -18.21
C LEU A 23 -14.93 10.02 -18.51
N MET A 24 -15.60 10.61 -17.51
CA MET A 24 -16.40 11.84 -17.68
C MET A 24 -15.58 13.02 -18.20
N TYR A 25 -14.35 13.17 -17.70
CA TYR A 25 -13.45 14.26 -18.09
C TYR A 25 -12.44 13.87 -19.18
N MET A 26 -12.55 12.67 -19.76
CA MET A 26 -11.64 12.16 -20.79
C MET A 26 -10.14 12.23 -20.39
N ARG A 27 -9.84 12.05 -19.10
CA ARG A 27 -8.48 12.06 -18.54
C ARG A 27 -7.86 10.67 -18.62
N VAL A 28 -7.12 10.41 -19.70
CA VAL A 28 -6.49 9.10 -19.99
C VAL A 28 -5.58 8.62 -18.86
N ASP A 29 -4.83 9.54 -18.24
CA ASP A 29 -3.98 9.30 -17.08
C ASP A 29 -4.78 8.82 -15.85
N HIS A 30 -5.94 9.43 -15.60
CA HIS A 30 -6.84 9.06 -14.50
C HIS A 30 -7.52 7.71 -14.76
N ILE A 31 -7.93 7.47 -16.01
CA ILE A 31 -8.53 6.19 -16.43
C ILE A 31 -7.54 5.06 -16.19
N TYR A 32 -6.29 5.20 -16.68
CA TYR A 32 -5.27 4.18 -16.53
C TYR A 32 -5.00 3.86 -15.05
N ARG A 33 -4.69 4.87 -14.22
CA ARG A 33 -4.38 4.67 -12.80
C ARG A 33 -5.52 4.02 -12.04
N SER A 34 -6.75 4.49 -12.25
CA SER A 34 -7.94 3.96 -11.56
C SER A 34 -8.29 2.55 -12.03
N ALA A 35 -8.13 2.25 -13.33
CA ALA A 35 -8.37 0.91 -13.87
C ALA A 35 -7.34 -0.10 -13.33
N VAL A 36 -6.05 0.24 -13.35
CA VAL A 36 -4.99 -0.62 -12.79
C VAL A 36 -5.22 -0.89 -11.31
N ALA A 37 -5.54 0.14 -10.52
CA ALA A 37 -5.84 0.00 -9.10
C ALA A 37 -7.07 -0.90 -8.85
N LEU A 38 -8.14 -0.70 -9.62
CA LEU A 38 -9.37 -1.48 -9.48
C LEU A 38 -9.14 -2.95 -9.87
N VAL A 39 -8.47 -3.19 -11.00
CA VAL A 39 -8.09 -4.54 -11.44
C VAL A 39 -7.19 -5.21 -10.41
N GLY A 40 -6.20 -4.51 -9.85
CA GLY A 40 -5.34 -5.02 -8.79
C GLY A 40 -6.16 -5.48 -7.56
N LEU A 41 -7.06 -4.64 -7.07
CA LEU A 41 -7.93 -4.96 -5.93
C LEU A 41 -8.91 -6.12 -6.18
N LEU A 42 -9.30 -6.35 -7.45
CA LEU A 42 -10.18 -7.44 -7.85
C LEU A 42 -9.41 -8.75 -8.06
N ILE A 43 -8.22 -8.70 -8.67
CA ILE A 43 -7.35 -9.87 -8.86
C ILE A 43 -6.96 -10.47 -7.50
N LEU A 44 -6.63 -9.63 -6.52
CA LEU A 44 -6.31 -10.09 -5.17
C LEU A 44 -7.47 -10.91 -4.56
N GLU A 45 -8.71 -10.47 -4.76
CA GLU A 45 -9.88 -11.23 -4.31
C GLU A 45 -10.09 -12.54 -5.08
N PHE A 46 -9.81 -12.55 -6.38
CA PHE A 46 -9.84 -13.78 -7.15
C PHE A 46 -8.86 -14.81 -6.57
N PHE A 47 -7.61 -14.41 -6.32
CA PHE A 47 -6.60 -15.28 -5.70
C PHE A 47 -7.06 -15.79 -4.33
N GLN A 48 -7.55 -14.92 -3.46
CA GLN A 48 -8.08 -15.29 -2.13
C GLN A 48 -9.15 -16.39 -2.18
N ARG A 49 -10.02 -16.35 -3.19
CA ARG A 49 -11.21 -17.21 -3.25
C ARG A 49 -11.00 -18.50 -4.02
N LYS A 50 -10.07 -18.52 -4.98
CA LYS A 50 -10.00 -19.57 -6.01
C LYS A 50 -8.68 -20.30 -6.06
N VAL A 51 -7.62 -19.75 -5.47
CA VAL A 51 -6.28 -20.33 -5.55
C VAL A 51 -5.81 -20.70 -4.15
N ALA A 52 -5.41 -21.96 -3.97
CA ALA A 52 -4.71 -22.37 -2.76
C ALA A 52 -3.20 -22.19 -2.98
N PRO A 53 -2.49 -21.45 -2.12
CA PRO A 53 -1.06 -21.23 -2.29
C PRO A 53 -0.27 -22.54 -2.04
N PRO A 54 0.72 -22.88 -2.88
CA PRO A 54 1.62 -24.00 -2.63
C PRO A 54 2.27 -23.88 -1.24
N LYS A 55 2.48 -25.00 -0.54
CA LYS A 55 3.02 -25.01 0.84
C LYS A 55 4.29 -24.17 1.01
N ARG A 56 5.18 -24.19 0.01
CA ARG A 56 6.45 -23.41 0.03
C ARG A 56 6.24 -21.90 -0.10
N LEU A 57 5.17 -21.47 -0.76
CA LEU A 57 4.85 -20.05 -0.99
C LEU A 57 3.85 -19.50 0.04
N GLN A 58 3.28 -20.36 0.88
CA GLN A 58 2.30 -19.97 1.90
C GLN A 58 2.75 -18.80 2.78
N PRO A 59 4.00 -18.77 3.30
CA PRO A 59 4.43 -17.64 4.13
C PRO A 59 4.40 -16.30 3.39
N PHE A 60 4.85 -16.29 2.14
CA PHE A 60 4.92 -15.09 1.30
C PHE A 60 3.55 -14.61 0.82
N LEU A 61 2.64 -15.55 0.58
CA LEU A 61 1.30 -15.24 0.10
C LEU A 61 0.30 -15.02 1.23
N LYS A 62 0.66 -15.33 2.49
CA LYS A 62 -0.22 -15.17 3.65
C LYS A 62 -0.92 -13.81 3.74
N PRO A 63 -0.24 -12.66 3.54
CA PRO A 63 -0.89 -11.37 3.63
C PRO A 63 -2.05 -11.25 2.65
N LEU A 64 -1.92 -11.83 1.45
CA LEU A 64 -2.96 -11.82 0.43
C LEU A 64 -4.22 -12.55 0.89
N TYR A 65 -4.13 -13.51 1.80
CA TYR A 65 -5.28 -14.25 2.35
C TYR A 65 -5.78 -13.69 3.69
N ASN A 66 -5.16 -12.62 4.21
CA ASN A 66 -5.61 -11.94 5.41
C ASN A 66 -6.52 -10.75 5.05
N ASP A 67 -7.83 -10.93 5.24
CA ASP A 67 -8.85 -9.89 4.97
C ASP A 67 -8.49 -8.54 5.65
N LYS A 68 -7.86 -8.55 6.84
CA LYS A 68 -7.50 -7.34 7.57
C LYS A 68 -6.31 -6.62 6.94
N THR A 69 -5.26 -7.35 6.57
CA THR A 69 -4.09 -6.79 5.85
C THR A 69 -4.50 -6.26 4.48
N MET A 70 -5.36 -6.98 3.77
CA MET A 70 -5.91 -6.51 2.50
C MET A 70 -6.80 -5.27 2.68
N ALA A 71 -7.54 -5.14 3.78
CA ALA A 71 -8.29 -3.92 4.05
C ALA A 71 -7.37 -2.70 4.23
N ILE A 72 -6.21 -2.84 4.88
CA ILE A 72 -5.20 -1.76 4.97
C ILE A 72 -4.71 -1.39 3.57
N LEU A 73 -4.34 -2.39 2.75
CA LEU A 73 -3.93 -2.17 1.36
C LEU A 73 -5.03 -1.48 0.53
N GLY A 74 -6.29 -1.88 0.70
CA GLY A 74 -7.43 -1.27 0.03
C GLY A 74 -7.62 0.19 0.41
N ILE A 75 -7.48 0.53 1.70
CA ILE A 75 -7.54 1.91 2.19
C ILE A 75 -6.42 2.73 1.57
N PHE A 76 -5.18 2.22 1.60
CA PHE A 76 -4.03 2.89 0.97
C PHE A 76 -4.29 3.17 -0.52
N ILE A 77 -4.68 2.16 -1.30
CA ILE A 77 -4.94 2.31 -2.73
C ILE A 77 -6.07 3.32 -2.99
N ALA A 78 -7.18 3.21 -2.25
CA ALA A 78 -8.32 4.11 -2.44
C ALA A 78 -7.95 5.57 -2.14
N VAL A 79 -7.19 5.81 -1.06
CA VAL A 79 -6.72 7.16 -0.70
C VAL A 79 -5.73 7.66 -1.74
N HIS A 80 -4.69 6.89 -2.06
CA HIS A 80 -3.66 7.28 -3.02
C HIS A 80 -4.27 7.67 -4.38
N VAL A 81 -5.12 6.81 -4.95
CA VAL A 81 -5.79 7.09 -6.23
C VAL A 81 -6.69 8.31 -6.14
N SER A 82 -7.41 8.50 -5.03
CA SER A 82 -8.32 9.64 -4.87
C SER A 82 -7.58 10.97 -4.68
N LEU A 83 -6.37 10.98 -4.12
CA LEU A 83 -5.55 12.19 -4.02
C LEU A 83 -5.02 12.61 -5.39
N VAL A 84 -4.65 11.63 -6.22
CA VAL A 84 -4.16 11.85 -7.59
C VAL A 84 -5.31 12.18 -8.55
N ASN A 85 -6.52 11.73 -8.26
CA ASN A 85 -7.71 11.89 -9.08
C ASN A 85 -8.93 12.10 -8.17
N VAL A 86 -9.15 13.34 -7.73
CA VAL A 86 -10.27 13.66 -6.83
C VAL A 86 -11.59 13.37 -7.56
N PRO A 87 -12.44 12.45 -7.05
CA PRO A 87 -13.65 12.06 -7.75
C PRO A 87 -14.56 13.23 -8.10
N PHE A 88 -15.15 13.18 -9.30
CA PHE A 88 -16.04 14.18 -9.89
C PHE A 88 -15.39 15.55 -10.10
N THR A 89 -14.06 15.59 -10.19
CA THR A 89 -13.30 16.81 -10.52
C THR A 89 -12.17 16.50 -11.50
N THR A 90 -11.47 17.54 -11.96
CA THR A 90 -10.22 17.41 -12.73
C THR A 90 -8.97 17.62 -11.88
N ILE A 91 -9.15 17.76 -10.56
CA ILE A 91 -8.13 18.15 -9.58
C ILE A 91 -7.19 16.96 -9.32
N ASP A 92 -5.89 17.24 -9.43
CA ASP A 92 -4.80 16.35 -9.01
C ASP A 92 -4.13 16.99 -7.79
N LEU A 93 -4.54 16.59 -6.59
CA LEU A 93 -3.95 17.11 -5.36
C LEU A 93 -2.49 16.69 -5.24
N PHE A 94 -2.15 15.51 -5.75
CA PHE A 94 -0.84 14.90 -5.57
C PHE A 94 0.28 15.63 -6.33
N HIS A 95 0.08 15.91 -7.62
CA HIS A 95 1.15 16.45 -8.48
C HIS A 95 1.00 17.94 -8.80
N LYS A 96 -0.19 18.54 -8.60
CA LYS A 96 -0.47 19.89 -9.09
C LYS A 96 -0.95 20.84 -8.01
N GLU A 97 -2.06 20.49 -7.36
CA GLU A 97 -2.83 21.45 -6.58
C GLU A 97 -2.38 21.53 -5.11
N TRP A 98 -1.94 20.39 -4.53
CA TRP A 98 -1.44 20.34 -3.17
C TRP A 98 -0.30 19.32 -3.07
N THR A 99 0.83 19.64 -3.68
CA THR A 99 2.01 18.75 -3.83
C THR A 99 2.53 18.11 -2.54
N ASN A 100 2.07 18.54 -1.36
CA ASN A 100 2.34 17.89 -0.07
C ASN A 100 1.30 16.81 0.30
N ALA A 101 0.29 16.55 -0.53
CA ALA A 101 -0.71 15.51 -0.29
C ALA A 101 -0.11 14.11 -0.43
N ASP A 102 1.03 14.00 -1.12
CA ASP A 102 1.85 12.80 -1.23
C ASP A 102 2.26 12.22 0.14
N ILE A 103 2.46 13.06 1.16
CA ILE A 103 2.79 12.63 2.53
C ILE A 103 1.75 11.67 3.11
N ILE A 104 0.48 11.83 2.75
CA ILE A 104 -0.62 10.97 3.22
C ILE A 104 -0.47 9.59 2.58
N SER A 105 -0.11 9.57 1.30
CA SER A 105 0.17 8.33 0.59
C SER A 105 1.41 7.63 1.14
N HIS A 106 2.50 8.34 1.39
CA HIS A 106 3.70 7.75 2.02
C HIS A 106 3.38 7.18 3.40
N PHE A 107 2.67 7.93 4.24
CA PHE A 107 2.24 7.40 5.55
C PHE A 107 1.45 6.09 5.44
N LEU A 108 0.44 6.04 4.58
CA LEU A 108 -0.37 4.83 4.37
C LEU A 108 0.40 3.72 3.64
N GLY A 109 1.33 4.10 2.76
CA GLY A 109 2.23 3.22 2.03
C GLY A 109 3.19 2.50 2.96
N GLY A 110 3.94 3.24 3.77
CA GLY A 110 4.81 2.69 4.81
C GLY A 110 4.09 1.78 5.80
N LEU A 111 2.88 2.17 6.26
CA LEU A 111 2.02 1.29 7.06
C LEU A 111 1.73 -0.03 6.34
N THR A 112 1.27 0.05 5.09
CA THR A 112 0.86 -1.12 4.28
C THR A 112 2.04 -2.04 4.01
N VAL A 113 3.16 -1.49 3.53
CA VAL A 113 4.37 -2.24 3.21
C VAL A 113 4.92 -2.91 4.46
N TRP A 114 5.05 -2.15 5.56
CA TRP A 114 5.56 -2.72 6.81
C TRP A 114 4.69 -3.87 7.32
N VAL A 115 3.36 -3.71 7.32
CA VAL A 115 2.42 -4.75 7.75
C VAL A 115 2.54 -6.01 6.89
N ILE A 116 2.60 -5.87 5.56
CA ILE A 116 2.74 -7.02 4.65
C ILE A 116 4.06 -7.74 4.92
N VAL A 117 5.18 -7.00 4.99
CA VAL A 117 6.50 -7.58 5.24
C VAL A 117 6.55 -8.26 6.61
N ALA A 118 6.04 -7.62 7.65
CA ALA A 118 5.97 -8.18 8.99
C ALA A 118 5.12 -9.45 9.04
N GLU A 119 4.00 -9.50 8.32
CA GLU A 119 3.18 -10.72 8.24
C GLU A 119 3.92 -11.86 7.55
N VAL A 120 4.64 -11.59 6.45
CA VAL A 120 5.47 -12.60 5.77
C VAL A 120 6.56 -13.12 6.71
N LEU A 121 7.31 -12.22 7.35
CA LEU A 121 8.37 -12.61 8.29
C LEU A 121 7.82 -13.37 9.51
N ASN A 122 6.63 -13.02 9.96
CA ASN A 122 5.91 -13.72 11.04
C ASN A 122 5.42 -15.12 10.66
N GLU A 123 5.17 -15.39 9.39
CA GLU A 123 4.89 -16.76 8.94
C GLU A 123 6.17 -17.56 8.74
N ILE A 124 7.24 -16.92 8.24
CA ILE A 124 8.56 -17.54 8.11
C ILE A 124 9.13 -17.90 9.48
N SER A 125 8.93 -17.04 10.48
CA SER A 125 9.41 -17.25 11.85
C SER A 125 8.88 -18.55 12.48
N LYS A 126 7.68 -19.00 12.11
CA LYS A 126 7.11 -20.27 12.59
C LYS A 126 7.92 -21.49 12.15
N THR A 127 8.72 -21.35 11.09
CA THR A 127 9.62 -22.40 10.59
C THR A 127 11.07 -22.15 11.00
N CYS A 128 11.52 -20.88 10.98
CA CYS A 128 12.91 -20.51 11.19
C CYS A 128 13.25 -20.02 12.61
N GLY A 129 12.26 -19.85 13.49
CA GLY A 129 12.45 -19.46 14.89
C GLY A 129 12.83 -18.01 15.12
N PHE A 130 12.41 -17.06 14.28
CA PHE A 130 12.67 -15.64 14.52
C PHE A 130 11.87 -15.11 15.71
N SER A 131 12.57 -14.40 16.61
CA SER A 131 11.94 -13.67 17.70
C SER A 131 11.15 -12.45 17.20
N GLU A 132 10.20 -11.98 18.00
CA GLU A 132 9.43 -10.76 17.73
C GLU A 132 10.33 -9.56 17.38
N ARG A 133 11.43 -9.38 18.11
CA ARG A 133 12.38 -8.29 17.88
C ARG A 133 13.05 -8.38 16.52
N GLN A 134 13.39 -9.59 16.09
CA GLN A 134 13.97 -9.83 14.76
C GLN A 134 12.97 -9.56 13.65
N ILE A 135 11.70 -9.98 13.82
CA ILE A 135 10.64 -9.69 12.85
C ILE A 135 10.50 -8.17 12.66
N ILE A 136 10.38 -7.42 13.77
CA ILE A 136 10.25 -5.96 13.70
C ILE A 136 11.47 -5.33 13.02
N PHE A 137 12.68 -5.70 13.46
CA PHE A 137 13.92 -5.15 12.91
C PHE A 137 14.04 -5.43 11.40
N TYR A 138 13.87 -6.68 10.97
CA TYR A 138 13.97 -7.06 9.57
C TYR A 138 12.86 -6.44 8.72
N SER A 139 11.65 -6.26 9.27
CA SER A 139 10.59 -5.52 8.56
C SER A 139 10.98 -4.08 8.25
N PHE A 140 11.61 -3.37 9.20
CA PHE A 140 12.12 -2.02 8.95
C PHE A 140 13.27 -2.01 7.94
N VAL A 141 14.21 -2.96 8.01
CA VAL A 141 15.31 -3.05 7.05
C VAL A 141 14.78 -3.28 5.64
N ILE A 142 13.88 -4.25 5.45
CA ILE A 142 13.28 -4.54 4.14
C ILE A 142 12.48 -3.35 3.64
N MET A 143 11.67 -2.71 4.48
CA MET A 143 10.92 -1.52 4.10
C MET A 143 11.83 -0.38 3.65
N LEU A 144 12.95 -0.13 4.36
CA LEU A 144 13.92 0.88 3.98
C LEU A 144 14.54 0.57 2.60
N VAL A 145 14.91 -0.68 2.35
CA VAL A 145 15.42 -1.11 1.04
C VAL A 145 14.38 -0.91 -0.05
N LEU A 146 13.11 -1.25 0.20
CA LEU A 146 12.01 -1.04 -0.74
C LEU A 146 11.75 0.45 -1.00
N GLY A 147 11.73 1.29 0.04
CA GLY A 147 11.53 2.73 -0.07
C GLY A 147 12.66 3.40 -0.86
N VAL A 148 13.91 3.13 -0.51
CA VAL A 148 15.07 3.65 -1.26
C VAL A 148 15.06 3.14 -2.71
N GLY A 149 14.72 1.86 -2.92
CA GLY A 149 14.58 1.29 -4.27
C GLY A 149 13.46 1.93 -5.09
N TRP A 150 12.35 2.28 -4.46
CA TRP A 150 11.24 3.02 -5.08
C TRP A 150 11.70 4.39 -5.54
N GLU A 151 12.32 5.17 -4.65
CA GLU A 151 12.84 6.51 -4.94
C GLU A 151 13.85 6.51 -6.10
N ILE A 152 14.73 5.51 -6.16
CA ILE A 152 15.69 5.35 -7.27
C ILE A 152 14.94 5.05 -8.57
N THR A 153 13.95 4.16 -8.53
CA THR A 153 13.17 3.77 -9.73
C THR A 153 12.37 4.97 -10.26
N GLU A 154 11.77 5.74 -9.36
CA GLU A 154 11.07 6.98 -9.67
C GLU A 154 12.01 7.97 -10.35
N ARG A 155 13.19 8.22 -9.77
CA ARG A 155 14.23 9.10 -10.34
C ARG A 155 14.66 8.68 -11.74
N LEU A 156 14.81 7.38 -12.00
CA LEU A 156 15.15 6.86 -13.32
C LEU A 156 14.01 7.06 -14.33
N SER A 157 12.76 7.05 -13.86
CA SER A 157 11.56 7.25 -14.67
C SER A 157 11.24 8.72 -14.97
N GLU A 158 11.79 9.68 -14.20
CA GLU A 158 11.65 11.13 -14.43
C GLU A 158 12.09 11.54 -15.85
N SER A 159 13.03 10.81 -16.46
CA SER A 159 13.46 11.03 -17.87
C SER A 159 12.32 10.92 -18.90
N LYS A 160 11.19 10.32 -18.54
CA LYS A 160 9.99 10.16 -19.38
C LYS A 160 8.82 11.06 -18.94
N ILE A 161 8.89 11.69 -17.77
CA ILE A 161 7.83 12.52 -17.17
C ILE A 161 8.48 13.82 -16.66
N SER A 162 8.51 14.85 -17.50
CA SER A 162 9.28 16.08 -17.28
C SER A 162 8.83 16.98 -16.11
N TYR A 163 7.77 16.61 -15.38
CA TYR A 163 7.12 17.46 -14.38
C TYR A 163 7.54 17.20 -12.92
N ILE A 164 8.40 16.21 -12.64
CA ILE A 164 8.77 15.84 -11.26
C ILE A 164 10.29 15.96 -11.12
N ARG A 165 10.80 17.16 -10.83
CA ARG A 165 12.15 17.31 -10.27
C ARG A 165 12.01 17.49 -8.77
N GLU A 166 11.94 16.39 -8.04
CA GLU A 166 11.84 16.45 -6.58
C GLU A 166 13.16 16.82 -5.93
N SER A 167 13.05 17.61 -4.86
CA SER A 167 14.17 17.98 -4.02
C SER A 167 14.55 16.81 -3.09
N LEU A 168 15.80 16.79 -2.62
CA LEU A 168 16.22 15.85 -1.57
C LEU A 168 15.39 16.00 -0.28
N GLY A 169 14.86 17.20 -0.01
CA GLY A 169 14.01 17.46 1.14
C GLY A 169 12.65 16.74 1.07
N ASN A 170 12.06 16.66 -0.13
CA ASN A 170 10.81 15.91 -0.32
C ASN A 170 11.05 14.42 -0.05
N LYS A 171 12.07 13.83 -0.68
CA LYS A 171 12.40 12.41 -0.48
C LYS A 171 12.70 12.05 0.97
N ALA A 172 13.35 12.95 1.72
CA ALA A 172 13.59 12.77 3.15
C ALA A 172 12.28 12.80 3.97
N ARG A 173 11.37 13.71 3.64
CA ARG A 173 10.04 13.79 4.25
C ARG A 173 9.21 12.54 3.92
N ASP A 174 9.27 12.06 2.69
CA ASP A 174 8.52 10.89 2.24
C ASP A 174 8.98 9.63 2.99
N LEU A 175 10.30 9.44 3.13
CA LEU A 175 10.86 8.38 3.96
C LEU A 175 10.48 8.51 5.45
N LEU A 176 10.39 9.74 5.97
CA LEU A 176 9.92 9.99 7.33
C LEU A 176 8.45 9.58 7.49
N MET A 177 7.60 9.91 6.51
CA MET A 177 6.19 9.55 6.54
C MET A 177 5.99 8.04 6.41
N ASP A 178 6.74 7.37 5.54
CA ASP A 178 6.76 5.90 5.45
C ASP A 178 7.12 5.28 6.81
N THR A 179 8.14 5.83 7.47
CA THR A 179 8.59 5.37 8.79
C THR A 179 7.53 5.58 9.87
N LEU A 180 6.85 6.73 9.87
CA LEU A 180 5.74 7.00 10.81
C LEU A 180 4.56 6.03 10.58
N GLY A 181 4.24 5.73 9.32
CA GLY A 181 3.26 4.71 8.97
C GLY A 181 3.62 3.32 9.49
N ALA A 182 4.88 2.94 9.32
CA ALA A 182 5.41 1.67 9.83
C ALA A 182 5.36 1.58 11.36
N LEU A 183 5.68 2.67 12.06
CA LEU A 183 5.56 2.74 13.53
C LEU A 183 4.11 2.57 13.99
N LEU A 184 3.14 3.13 13.27
CA LEU A 184 1.73 2.84 13.50
C LEU A 184 1.43 1.35 13.29
N GLY A 185 2.01 0.72 12.27
CA GLY A 185 1.92 -0.73 12.04
C GLY A 185 2.43 -1.55 13.22
N VAL A 186 3.61 -1.20 13.77
CA VAL A 186 4.17 -1.82 14.98
C VAL A 186 3.19 -1.71 16.14
N TYR A 187 2.67 -0.51 16.38
CA TYR A 187 1.70 -0.26 17.44
C TYR A 187 0.45 -1.12 17.28
N MET A 188 -0.13 -1.17 16.07
CA MET A 188 -1.32 -1.95 15.76
C MET A 188 -1.11 -3.45 16.02
N VAL A 189 0.04 -3.99 15.60
CA VAL A 189 0.34 -5.42 15.74
C VAL A 189 0.68 -5.78 17.20
N LYS A 190 1.41 -4.93 17.91
CA LYS A 190 1.82 -5.20 19.31
C LYS A 190 0.72 -4.97 20.33
N ALA A 191 0.00 -3.86 20.23
CA ALA A 191 -1.02 -3.48 21.20
C ALA A 191 -2.41 -3.98 20.82
N GLY A 192 -2.71 -4.03 19.52
CA GLY A 192 -4.04 -4.39 19.00
C GLY A 192 -4.14 -5.82 18.45
N GLU A 193 -3.03 -6.56 18.36
CA GLU A 193 -2.95 -7.86 17.66
C GLU A 193 -3.59 -7.79 16.25
N PHE A 194 -3.41 -6.64 15.57
CA PHE A 194 -4.03 -6.32 14.31
C PHE A 194 -2.99 -5.85 13.27
N PRO A 195 -3.05 -6.32 12.01
CA PRO A 195 -4.02 -7.28 11.48
C PRO A 195 -3.75 -8.74 11.91
N PHE A 196 -2.59 -9.01 12.49
CA PHE A 196 -2.19 -10.33 13.00
C PHE A 196 -1.45 -10.19 14.33
N LYS A 197 -1.15 -11.32 14.95
CA LYS A 197 -0.34 -11.43 16.17
C LYS A 197 1.08 -11.92 15.83
N LEU A 198 2.09 -11.27 16.39
CA LEU A 198 3.48 -11.71 16.25
C LEU A 198 3.70 -13.02 17.01
N SER A 199 4.44 -13.93 16.39
CA SER A 199 4.93 -15.15 17.01
C SER A 199 5.86 -14.76 18.16
N ARG A 200 5.68 -15.42 19.30
CA ARG A 200 6.57 -15.27 20.47
C ARG A 200 7.93 -15.86 20.17
#